data_AF-A0A7W0U455-F1
#
_entry.id   AF-A0A7W0U455-F1
#
_cell.length_a   1.000
_cell.length_b   1.000
_cell.length_c   1.000
_cell.angle_alpha   90.00
_cell.angle_beta   90.00
_cell.angle_gamma   90.00
#
_symmetry.space_group_name_H-M   'P 1'
#
loop_
_entity.id
_entity.type
_entity.pdbx_description
1 polymer ?
#
loop_
_entity_poly.entity_id
_entity_poly.type
_entity_poly.pdbx_seq_one_letter_code
_entity_poly.pdbx_strand_id
1 'polypeptide(L)' 'MTGKKIEYHSVPYKSITHFAVETAGNFDLDAELKIWLSGSSGPIQKQFSKGVDIYEVQALMTHFITG' A
#
# COMPACT_ATOMS: atom_id res chain seq x y z
N MET A 1 -15.82 -0.33 -27.34
CA MET A 1 -16.07 -0.79 -25.95
C MET A 1 -14.79 -0.60 -25.15
N THR A 2 -14.57 0.56 -24.54
CA THR A 2 -13.35 0.86 -23.76
C THR A 2 -13.70 1.04 -22.29
N GLY A 3 -14.31 0.02 -21.69
CA GLY A 3 -14.39 -0.06 -20.24
C GLY A 3 -13.05 -0.58 -19.72
N LYS A 4 -12.18 0.29 -19.19
CA LYS A 4 -11.07 -0.18 -18.36
C LYS A 4 -11.71 -0.93 -17.19
N LYS A 5 -11.39 -2.22 -17.04
CA LYS A 5 -11.85 -3.01 -15.89
C LYS A 5 -11.28 -2.36 -14.63
N ILE A 6 -12.14 -1.77 -13.80
CA ILE A 6 -11.78 -1.22 -12.51
C ILE A 6 -12.15 -2.25 -11.46
N GLU A 7 -11.21 -2.57 -10.58
CA GLU A 7 -11.43 -3.45 -9.44
C GLU A 7 -11.27 -2.64 -8.16
N TYR A 8 -12.25 -2.75 -7.27
CA TYR A 8 -12.22 -2.16 -5.94
C TYR A 8 -12.03 -3.28 -4.93
N HIS A 9 -10.91 -3.28 -4.22
CA HIS A 9 -10.60 -4.25 -3.20
C HIS A 9 -10.53 -3.56 -1.84
N SER A 10 -11.50 -3.87 -0.96
CA SER A 10 -11.55 -3.33 0.40
C SER A 10 -10.89 -4.29 1.37
N VAL A 11 -9.92 -3.79 2.13
CA VAL A 11 -9.16 -4.56 3.11
C VAL A 11 -9.33 -3.92 4.48
N PRO A 12 -9.88 -4.64 5.49
CA PRO A 12 -9.96 -4.14 6.85
C PRO A 12 -8.56 -3.94 7.47
N TYR A 13 -8.31 -2.80 8.11
CA TYR A 13 -7.02 -2.52 8.78
C TYR A 13 -6.63 -3.59 9.81
N LYS A 14 -7.61 -4.08 10.59
CA LYS A 14 -7.41 -5.16 11.58
C LYS A 14 -6.88 -6.48 11.00
N SER A 15 -7.06 -6.69 9.69
CA SER A 15 -6.59 -7.90 9.01
C SER A 15 -5.16 -7.77 8.51
N ILE A 16 -4.59 -6.56 8.54
CA ILE A 16 -3.22 -6.29 8.16
C ILE A 16 -2.31 -6.73 9.30
N THR A 17 -1.41 -7.68 9.04
CA THR A 17 -0.47 -8.19 10.05
C THR A 17 0.78 -7.33 10.11
N HIS A 18 1.27 -6.88 8.96
CA HIS A 18 2.39 -5.95 8.83
C HIS A 18 2.39 -5.34 7.43
N PHE A 19 3.16 -4.27 7.25
CA PHE A 19 3.36 -3.60 5.97
C PHE A 19 4.83 -3.20 5.82
N ALA A 20 5.26 -3.01 4.57
CA ALA A 20 6.57 -2.50 4.22
C ALA A 20 6.44 -1.50 3.08
N VAL A 21 7.30 -0.49 3.09
CA VAL A 21 7.38 0.54 2.07
C VAL A 21 8.80 0.52 1.51
N GLU A 22 8.92 0.42 0.19
CA GLU A 22 10.19 0.44 -0.52
C GLU A 22 10.21 1.66 -1.44
N THR A 23 11.16 2.57 -1.24
CA THR A 23 11.31 3.81 -2.03
C THR A 23 12.65 3.83 -2.72
N ALA A 24 12.71 4.28 -3.97
CA ALA A 24 13.97 4.46 -4.70
C ALA A 24 14.73 5.75 -4.25
N GLY A 25 15.01 5.89 -2.96
CA GLY A 25 15.82 7.00 -2.42
C GLY A 25 15.14 8.37 -2.41
N ASN A 26 15.90 9.39 -1.98
CA ASN A 26 15.39 10.67 -1.48
C ASN A 26 14.72 11.59 -2.53
N PHE A 27 14.72 11.21 -3.81
CA PHE A 27 14.19 12.00 -4.93
C PHE A 27 13.27 11.20 -5.86
N ASP A 28 13.16 9.90 -5.65
CA ASP A 28 12.29 9.08 -6.48
C ASP A 28 10.89 9.05 -5.87
N LEU A 29 9.93 9.41 -6.70
CA LEU A 29 8.51 9.45 -6.36
C LEU A 29 7.84 8.10 -6.64
N ASP A 30 8.63 7.13 -7.11
CA ASP A 30 8.22 5.76 -7.27
C ASP A 30 8.46 5.02 -5.96
N ALA A 31 7.37 4.55 -5.37
CA ALA A 31 7.36 3.79 -4.14
C ALA A 31 6.51 2.53 -4.29
N GLU A 32 6.94 1.45 -3.65
CA GLU A 32 6.20 0.21 -3.59
C GLU A 32 5.73 -0.05 -2.16
N LEU A 33 4.43 -0.22 -1.99
CA LEU A 33 3.82 -0.63 -0.74
C LEU A 33 3.50 -2.12 -0.79
N LYS A 34 3.94 -2.84 0.24
CA LYS A 34 3.70 -4.26 0.45
C LYS A 34 2.87 -4.42 1.71
N ILE A 35 1.69 -5.04 1.62
CA ILE A 35 0.77 -5.24 2.75
C ILE A 35 0.53 -6.74 2.93
N TRP A 36 0.78 -7.27 4.13
CA TRP A 36 0.48 -8.65 4.46
C TRP A 36 -0.84 -8.75 5.21
N LEU A 37 -1.70 -9.64 4.73
CA LEU A 37 -2.98 -9.93 5.37
C LEU A 37 -2.91 -11.25 6.13
N SER A 38 -3.63 -11.31 7.24
CA SER A 38 -3.80 -12.55 8.00
C SER A 38 -4.46 -13.61 7.11
N GLY A 39 -3.77 -14.74 6.92
CA GLY A 39 -4.23 -15.84 6.06
C GLY A 39 -3.96 -15.69 4.57
N SER A 40 -3.31 -14.61 4.11
CA SER A 40 -2.83 -14.50 2.73
C SER A 40 -1.46 -15.17 2.57
N SER A 41 -1.25 -15.88 1.45
CA SER A 41 0.03 -16.51 1.13
C SER A 41 1.10 -15.52 0.66
N GLY A 42 0.70 -14.31 0.27
CA GLY A 42 1.62 -13.28 -0.21
C GLY A 42 1.14 -11.85 0.09
N PRO A 43 2.04 -10.86 -0.05
CA PRO A 43 1.69 -9.47 0.13
C PRO A 43 0.86 -8.94 -1.04
N ILE A 44 -0.04 -8.01 -0.74
CA ILE A 44 -0.61 -7.12 -1.74
C ILE A 44 0.44 -6.06 -2.05
N GLN A 45 0.87 -6.02 -3.30
CA GLN A 45 1.85 -5.05 -3.80
C GLN A 45 1.12 -3.95 -4.58
N LYS A 46 1.37 -2.70 -4.20
CA LYS A 46 0.87 -1.56 -4.94
C LYS A 46 1.99 -0.57 -5.18
N GLN A 47 2.23 -0.32 -6.46
CA GLN A 47 3.15 0.73 -6.89
C GLN A 47 2.41 2.07 -6.88
N PHE A 48 3.03 3.03 -6.21
CA PHE A 48 2.66 4.44 -6.22
C PHE A 48 3.65 5.16 -7.11
N SER A 49 3.13 5.98 -8.02
CA SER A 49 3.91 6.85 -8.90
C SER A 49 3.67 8.31 -8.56
N LYS A 50 4.42 9.21 -9.22
CA LYS A 50 4.33 10.68 -9.10
C LYS A 50 2.90 11.19 -8.87
N GLY A 51 2.61 11.51 -7.61
CA GLY A 51 1.32 12.06 -7.19
C GLY A 51 0.85 11.62 -5.81
N VAL A 52 1.47 10.61 -5.21
CA VAL A 52 1.14 10.15 -3.85
C VAL A 52 2.34 10.38 -2.94
N ASP A 53 2.12 11.08 -1.83
CA ASP A 53 3.10 11.21 -0.77
C ASP A 53 3.17 9.89 0.01
N ILE A 54 4.23 9.12 -0.23
CA ILE A 54 4.42 7.83 0.42
C ILE A 54 4.62 7.97 1.94
N TYR A 55 5.14 9.10 2.41
CA TYR A 55 5.34 9.34 3.84
C TYR A 55 4.01 9.54 4.56
N GLU A 56 3.05 10.21 3.91
CA GLU A 56 1.69 10.33 4.44
C GLU A 56 1.00 8.96 4.51
N VAL A 57 1.12 8.16 3.45
CA VAL A 57 0.60 6.77 3.44
C VAL A 57 1.23 5.95 4.57
N GLN A 58 2.54 6.04 4.77
CA GLN A 58 3.23 5.36 5.86
C GLN A 58 2.74 5.82 7.23
N ALA A 59 2.55 7.12 7.43
CA ALA A 59 2.06 7.68 8.69
C ALA A 59 0.63 7.19 9.00
N LEU A 60 -0.26 7.20 7.99
CA LEU A 60 -1.62 6.69 8.11
C LEU A 60 -1.64 5.19 8.43
N MET A 61 -0.85 4.39 7.69
CA MET A 61 -0.74 2.96 7.94
C MET A 61 -0.25 2.67 9.36
N THR A 62 0.75 3.41 9.82
CA THR A 62 1.27 3.28 11.19
C THR A 62 0.17 3.60 12.20
N HIS A 63 -0.52 4.72 12.03
CA HIS A 63 -1.60 5.15 12.92
C HIS A 63 -2.74 4.12 13.04
N PHE A 64 -3.19 3.54 11.93
CA PHE A 64 -4.33 2.62 11.93
C PHE A 64 -3.99 1.16 12.22
N ILE A 65 -2.76 0.72 11.97
CA ILE A 65 -2.35 -0.68 12.17
C ILE A 65 -1.71 -0.86 13.55
N THR A 66 -0.97 0.13 14.05
CA THR A 66 -0.24 0.03 15.34
C THR A 66 -0.91 0.78 16.49
N GLY A 67 -1.91 1.61 16.19
CA GLY A 67 -2.72 2.33 17.17
C GLY A 67 -3.83 1.50 17.79
#